data_AF-A0A3D3VD83-F1
#
_entry.id   AF-A0A3D3VD83-F1
#
_cell.length_a   1.000
_cell.length_b   1.000
_cell.length_c   1.000
_cell.angle_alpha   90.00
_cell.angle_beta   90.00
_cell.angle_gamma   90.00
#
_symmetry.space_group_name_H-M   'P 1'
#
loop_
_entity.id
_entity.type
_entity.pdbx_description
1 polymer ?
#
loop_
_entity_poly.entity_id
_entity_poly.type
_entity_poly.pdbx_seq_one_letter_code
_entity_poly.pdbx_strand_id
1 'polypeptide(L)'
;MSQNKTRKPTNAQWGGRFTSGPSEVMERINASIGFDQRFFAQDIAGSRAHAQMLVAQGILSSEDGQAIENGLDTILADIEAGTFKFKVELEDIHMNIESKLRELIGDAAGRLHTARSRNDQVATDF
;
A
#
# COMPACT_ATOMS: atom_id res chain seq x y z
N MET A 1 6.67 -37.76 -16.06
CA MET A 1 6.00 -36.48 -16.40
C MET A 1 6.25 -35.52 -15.25
N SER A 2 7.24 -34.64 -15.38
CA SER A 2 7.58 -33.67 -14.33
C SER A 2 6.51 -32.59 -14.30
N GLN A 3 5.75 -32.51 -13.22
CA GLN A 3 4.79 -31.43 -13.02
C GLN A 3 5.57 -30.13 -12.89
N ASN A 4 5.44 -29.27 -13.90
CA ASN A 4 5.96 -27.93 -13.88
C ASN A 4 5.12 -27.12 -12.87
N LYS A 5 5.50 -27.15 -11.59
CA LYS A 5 4.89 -26.31 -10.55
C LYS A 5 5.11 -24.85 -10.95
N THR A 6 4.06 -24.18 -11.39
CA THR A 6 4.03 -22.73 -11.55
C THR A 6 4.52 -22.10 -10.26
N ARG A 7 5.68 -21.43 -10.30
CA ARG A 7 6.23 -20.75 -9.13
C ARG A 7 5.30 -19.61 -8.76
N LYS A 8 4.85 -19.57 -7.50
CA LYS A 8 4.11 -18.42 -6.97
C LYS A 8 5.00 -17.15 -7.09
N PRO A 9 4.43 -16.01 -7.52
CA PRO A 9 5.16 -14.75 -7.57
C PRO A 9 5.63 -14.36 -6.17
N THR A 10 6.76 -13.66 -6.09
CA THR A 10 7.31 -13.17 -4.83
C THR A 10 6.59 -11.91 -4.36
N ASN A 11 6.59 -11.64 -3.05
CA ASN A 11 5.99 -10.42 -2.50
C ASN A 11 6.68 -9.17 -3.09
N ALA A 12 5.92 -8.18 -3.55
CA ALA A 12 6.48 -7.00 -4.20
C ALA A 12 7.32 -6.10 -3.27
N GLN A 13 7.07 -6.10 -1.95
CA GLN A 13 7.78 -5.24 -0.99
C GLN A 13 9.15 -5.80 -0.56
N TRP A 14 9.28 -7.12 -0.38
CA TRP A 14 10.51 -7.74 0.14
C TRP A 14 10.95 -9.00 -0.62
N GLY A 15 10.18 -9.40 -1.63
CA GLY A 15 10.36 -10.63 -2.39
C GLY A 15 11.47 -10.61 -3.44
N GLY A 16 12.11 -9.46 -3.69
CA GLY A 16 13.17 -9.31 -4.71
C GLY A 16 14.41 -10.19 -4.47
N ARG A 17 14.57 -10.73 -3.26
CA ARG A 17 15.67 -11.65 -2.88
C ARG A 17 15.29 -13.13 -2.89
N PHE A 18 14.04 -13.48 -3.20
CA PHE A 18 13.55 -14.85 -3.12
C PHE A 18 13.33 -15.45 -4.51
N THR A 19 13.51 -16.77 -4.63
CA THR A 19 13.35 -17.51 -5.90
C THR A 19 11.93 -18.01 -6.14
N SER A 20 11.08 -17.96 -5.11
CA SER A 20 9.66 -18.31 -5.11
C SER A 20 8.90 -17.55 -4.03
N GLY A 21 7.59 -17.38 -4.21
CA GLY A 21 6.71 -16.78 -3.20
C GLY A 21 6.69 -17.53 -1.85
N PRO A 22 6.20 -16.88 -0.79
CA PRO A 22 6.07 -17.46 0.53
C PRO A 22 5.17 -18.71 0.54
N SER A 23 5.30 -19.53 1.58
CA SER A 23 4.35 -20.61 1.82
C SER A 23 3.00 -20.03 2.28
N GLU A 24 1.91 -20.77 2.06
CA GLU A 24 0.57 -20.33 2.50
C GLU A 24 0.48 -20.11 4.02
N VAL A 25 1.27 -20.88 4.79
CA VAL A 25 1.36 -20.70 6.24
C VAL A 25 2.01 -19.36 6.58
N MET A 26 3.08 -18.99 5.86
CA MET A 26 3.76 -17.70 6.05
C MET A 26 2.84 -16.54 5.67
N GLU A 27 2.14 -16.62 4.54
CA GLU A 27 1.18 -15.59 4.09
C GLU A 27 0.12 -15.32 5.18
N ARG A 28 -0.48 -16.38 5.74
CA ARG A 28 -1.52 -16.24 6.77
C ARG A 28 -1.02 -15.70 8.11
N ILE A 29 0.21 -16.02 8.51
CA ILE A 29 0.77 -15.55 9.79
C ILE A 29 1.28 -14.11 9.66
N ASN A 30 1.71 -13.71 8.46
CA ASN A 30 2.27 -12.37 8.22
C ASN A 30 1.20 -11.30 8.00
N ALA A 31 0.01 -11.68 7.51
CA ALA A 31 -1.07 -10.73 7.24
C ALA A 31 -1.63 -10.10 8.53
N SER A 32 -1.59 -8.77 8.61
CA SER A 32 -2.14 -7.96 9.70
C SER A 32 -3.46 -7.29 9.34
N ILE A 33 -3.87 -7.30 8.08
CA ILE A 33 -5.10 -6.65 7.59
C ILE A 33 -6.38 -7.04 8.33
N GLY A 34 -6.45 -8.25 8.88
CA GLY A 34 -7.57 -8.70 9.70
C GLY A 34 -7.81 -7.85 10.97
N PHE A 35 -6.83 -7.06 11.42
CA PHE A 35 -6.96 -6.17 12.57
C PHE A 35 -6.46 -4.74 12.34
N ASP A 36 -5.46 -4.53 11.47
CA ASP A 36 -4.90 -3.19 11.24
C ASP A 36 -5.74 -2.31 10.31
N GLN A 37 -6.74 -2.89 9.60
CA GLN A 37 -7.66 -2.14 8.75
C GLN A 37 -8.35 -0.96 9.47
N ARG A 38 -8.42 -1.01 10.80
CA ARG A 38 -8.94 0.06 11.66
C ARG A 38 -8.13 1.37 11.58
N PHE A 39 -6.88 1.31 11.11
CA PHE A 39 -5.97 2.45 10.99
C PHE A 39 -6.03 3.15 9.62
N PHE A 40 -7.02 2.83 8.78
CA PHE A 40 -7.13 3.39 7.43
C PHE A 40 -7.12 4.94 7.41
N ALA A 41 -7.80 5.57 8.37
CA ALA A 41 -7.92 7.02 8.41
C ALA A 41 -6.58 7.68 8.75
N GLN A 42 -5.81 7.06 9.65
CA GLN A 42 -4.48 7.51 10.04
C GLN A 42 -3.49 7.33 8.89
N ASP A 43 -3.46 6.15 8.26
CA ASP A 43 -2.58 5.89 7.11
C ASP A 43 -2.83 6.88 5.97
N ILE A 44 -4.11 7.17 5.67
CA ILE A 44 -4.49 8.14 4.63
C ILE A 44 -4.04 9.55 5.02
N ALA A 45 -4.29 9.97 6.27
CA ALA A 45 -3.89 11.30 6.73
C ALA A 45 -2.37 11.48 6.70
N GLY A 46 -1.61 10.49 7.20
CA GLY A 46 -0.15 10.47 7.16
C GLY A 46 0.38 10.47 5.72
N SER A 47 -0.26 9.71 4.83
CA SER A 47 0.08 9.68 3.41
C SER A 47 -0.17 11.01 2.70
N ARG A 48 -1.26 11.73 3.02
CA ARG A 48 -1.49 13.08 2.49
C ARG A 48 -0.41 14.06 2.96
N ALA A 49 -0.11 14.06 4.25
CA ALA A 49 0.95 14.91 4.81
C ALA A 49 2.31 14.62 4.17
N HIS A 50 2.63 13.34 3.94
CA HIS A 50 3.87 12.93 3.27
C HIS A 50 3.90 13.38 1.81
N ALA A 51 2.80 13.22 1.06
CA ALA A 51 2.69 13.70 -0.32
C ALA A 51 2.94 15.22 -0.42
N GLN A 52 2.33 16.00 0.48
CA GLN A 52 2.51 17.45 0.58
C GLN A 52 3.97 17.82 0.86
N MET A 53 4.62 17.11 1.77
CA MET A 53 6.04 17.29 2.05
C MET A 53 6.90 17.00 0.82
N LEU A 54 6.66 15.90 0.09
CA LEU A 54 7.40 15.56 -1.12
C LEU A 54 7.26 16.63 -2.22
N VAL A 55 6.07 17.20 -2.40
CA VAL A 55 5.83 18.33 -3.32
C VAL A 55 6.60 19.57 -2.86
N ALA A 56 6.53 19.91 -1.57
CA ALA A 56 7.23 21.06 -1.00
C ALA A 56 8.76 20.95 -1.12
N GLN A 57 9.31 19.73 -1.09
CA GLN A 57 10.74 19.46 -1.31
C GLN A 57 11.12 19.36 -2.80
N GLY A 58 10.17 19.46 -3.73
CA GLY A 58 10.41 19.31 -5.16
C GLY A 58 10.77 17.90 -5.62
N ILE A 59 10.50 16.89 -4.79
CA ILE A 59 10.71 15.47 -5.13
C ILE A 59 9.56 14.94 -6.01
N LEU A 60 8.36 15.48 -5.80
CA LEU A 60 7.14 15.11 -6.49
C LEU A 60 6.54 16.35 -7.16
N SER A 61 5.99 16.22 -8.37
CA SER A 61 5.39 17.37 -9.06
C SER A 61 4.04 17.75 -8.45
N SER A 62 3.63 19.01 -8.60
CA SER A 62 2.32 19.45 -8.05
C SER A 62 1.16 18.63 -8.63
N GLU A 63 1.27 18.21 -9.90
CA GLU A 63 0.26 17.39 -10.59
C GLU A 63 0.16 15.99 -9.98
N ASP A 64 1.29 15.32 -9.77
CA ASP A 64 1.31 14.01 -9.09
C ASP A 64 0.80 14.14 -7.65
N GLY A 65 1.13 15.23 -6.97
CA GLY A 65 0.75 15.46 -5.58
C GLY A 65 -0.76 15.58 -5.46
N GLN A 66 -1.37 16.36 -6.35
CA GLN A 66 -2.81 16.50 -6.43
C GLN A 66 -3.50 15.18 -6.81
N ALA A 67 -2.92 14.40 -7.73
CA ALA A 67 -3.45 13.09 -8.09
C ALA A 67 -3.45 12.14 -6.88
N ILE A 68 -2.36 12.12 -6.10
CA ILE A 68 -2.26 11.33 -4.87
C ILE A 68 -3.32 11.77 -3.85
N GLU A 69 -3.42 13.07 -3.56
CA GLU A 69 -4.40 13.57 -2.58
C GLU A 69 -5.84 13.21 -2.97
N ASN A 70 -6.23 13.44 -4.23
CA ASN A 70 -7.56 13.12 -4.71
C ASN A 70 -7.86 11.61 -4.69
N GLY A 71 -6.85 10.80 -5.02
CA GLY A 71 -6.95 9.34 -4.95
C GLY A 71 -7.14 8.85 -3.52
N LEU A 72 -6.39 9.40 -2.57
CA LEU A 72 -6.50 9.09 -1.15
C LEU A 72 -7.87 9.51 -0.57
N ASP A 73 -8.40 10.68 -0.96
CA ASP A 73 -9.74 11.12 -0.56
C ASP A 73 -10.84 10.21 -1.11
N THR A 74 -10.68 9.73 -2.35
CA THR A 74 -11.60 8.74 -2.95
C THR A 74 -11.58 7.42 -2.16
N ILE A 75 -10.39 6.95 -1.78
CA ILE A 75 -10.23 5.73 -0.99
C ILE A 75 -10.85 5.88 0.40
N LEU A 76 -10.63 7.02 1.06
CA LEU A 76 -11.22 7.32 2.36
C LEU A 76 -12.75 7.21 2.28
N ALA A 77 -13.36 7.87 1.29
CA ALA A 77 -14.80 7.84 1.08
C ALA A 77 -15.33 6.43 0.80
N ASP A 78 -14.62 5.62 0.00
CA ASP A 78 -15.00 4.23 -0.27
C ASP A 78 -14.95 3.36 1.01
N ILE A 79 -13.97 3.58 1.88
CA ILE A 79 -13.86 2.84 3.14
C ILE A 79 -14.97 3.26 4.10
N GLU A 80 -15.22 4.56 4.25
CA GLU A 80 -16.29 5.10 5.11
C GLU A 80 -17.70 4.68 4.63
N ALA A 81 -17.88 4.56 3.32
CA ALA A 81 -19.12 4.06 2.72
C ALA A 81 -19.28 2.53 2.81
N GLY A 82 -18.24 1.80 3.24
CA GLY A 82 -18.23 0.34 3.30
C GLY A 82 -18.20 -0.34 1.92
N THR A 83 -17.83 0.38 0.87
CA THR A 83 -17.71 -0.14 -0.51
C THR A 83 -16.30 -0.66 -0.81
N PHE A 84 -15.30 -0.24 -0.04
CA PHE A 84 -13.93 -0.72 -0.15
C PHE A 84 -13.82 -2.20 0.26
N LYS A 85 -13.18 -3.01 -0.59
CA LYS A 85 -12.94 -4.43 -0.32
C LYS A 85 -11.48 -4.67 0.02
N PHE A 86 -11.20 -4.87 1.31
CA PHE A 86 -9.88 -5.30 1.77
C PHE A 86 -9.54 -6.70 1.23
N LYS A 87 -8.29 -6.86 0.81
CA LYS A 87 -7.75 -8.10 0.26
C LYS A 87 -6.72 -8.65 1.23
N VAL A 88 -6.89 -9.89 1.69
CA VAL A 88 -5.94 -10.53 2.62
C VAL A 88 -4.58 -10.78 1.96
N GLU A 89 -4.59 -10.91 0.63
CA GLU A 89 -3.38 -11.03 -0.20
C GLU A 89 -2.54 -9.75 -0.20
N LEU A 90 -3.14 -8.62 0.21
CA LEU A 90 -2.45 -7.37 0.52
C LEU A 90 -2.27 -7.32 2.04
N GLU A 91 -1.08 -7.75 2.48
CA GLU A 91 -0.80 -8.20 3.86
C GLU A 91 -1.28 -7.25 4.96
N ASP A 92 -1.22 -5.94 4.73
CA ASP A 92 -1.54 -4.88 5.70
C ASP A 92 -2.45 -3.78 5.10
N ILE A 93 -2.93 -2.87 5.96
CA ILE A 93 -3.76 -1.71 5.55
C ILE A 93 -3.06 -0.84 4.50
N HIS A 94 -1.76 -0.64 4.65
CA HIS A 94 -1.01 0.24 3.77
C HIS A 94 -0.93 -0.33 2.35
N MET A 95 -0.71 -1.64 2.20
CA MET A 95 -0.73 -2.35 0.91
C MET A 95 -2.09 -2.25 0.25
N ASN A 96 -3.18 -2.31 1.01
CA ASN A 96 -4.53 -2.15 0.49
C ASN A 96 -4.73 -0.74 -0.08
N ILE A 97 -4.31 0.30 0.65
CA ILE A 97 -4.42 1.69 0.22
C ILE A 97 -3.49 1.97 -0.98
N GLU A 98 -2.24 1.53 -0.93
CA GLU A 98 -1.27 1.68 -2.03
C GLU A 98 -1.72 1.00 -3.32
N SER A 99 -2.21 -0.24 -3.21
CA SER A 99 -2.73 -0.98 -4.36
C SER A 99 -3.92 -0.25 -4.97
N LYS A 100 -4.87 0.21 -4.15
CA LYS A 100 -6.04 0.94 -4.65
C LYS A 100 -5.64 2.29 -5.25
N LEU A 101 -4.70 2.99 -4.62
CA LEU A 101 -4.19 4.27 -5.13
C LEU A 101 -3.57 4.07 -6.51
N ARG A 102 -2.75 3.03 -6.69
CA ARG A 102 -2.17 2.68 -7.99
C ARG A 102 -3.23 2.32 -9.03
N GLU A 103 -4.31 1.63 -8.65
CA GLU A 103 -5.45 1.38 -9.55
C GLU A 103 -6.12 2.69 -10.02
N LEU A 104 -6.18 3.71 -9.16
CA LEU A 104 -6.83 5.00 -9.46
C LEU A 104 -5.96 5.95 -10.29
N ILE A 105 -4.66 6.05 -9.99
CA ILE A 105 -3.79 7.11 -10.54
C ILE A 105 -2.54 6.60 -11.26
N GLY A 106 -2.38 5.28 -11.39
CA GLY A 106 -1.25 4.66 -12.08
C GLY A 106 0.08 4.87 -11.37
N ASP A 107 1.13 5.16 -12.16
CA ASP A 107 2.52 5.16 -11.67
C ASP A 107 2.83 6.26 -10.65
N ALA A 108 2.04 7.35 -10.62
CA ALA A 108 2.19 8.41 -9.62
C ALA A 108 2.08 7.87 -8.18
N ALA A 109 1.24 6.86 -7.94
CA ALA A 109 1.07 6.23 -6.63
C ALA A 109 2.37 5.66 -6.07
N GLY A 110 3.23 5.09 -6.93
CA GLY A 110 4.52 4.52 -6.51
C GLY A 110 5.51 5.56 -5.98
N ARG A 111 5.35 6.83 -6.38
CA ARG A 111 6.25 7.93 -5.96
C ARG A 111 6.00 8.35 -4.51
N LEU A 112 4.82 8.06 -3.95
CA LEU A 112 4.45 8.36 -2.57
C LEU A 112 5.37 7.68 -1.53
N HIS A 113 5.98 6.54 -1.87
CA HIS A 113 6.89 5.82 -0.97
C HIS A 113 8.31 6.38 -0.94
N THR A 114 8.60 7.42 -1.72
CA THR A 114 9.94 8.02 -1.72
C THR A 114 10.28 8.56 -0.33
N ALA A 115 11.45 8.20 0.18
CA ALA A 115 11.95 8.58 1.49
C ALA A 115 11.09 8.17 2.69
N ARG A 116 10.25 7.13 2.54
CA ARG A 116 9.39 6.57 3.60
C ARG A 116 9.62 5.07 3.74
N SER A 117 9.63 4.57 4.97
CA SER A 117 9.64 3.13 5.28
C SER A 117 8.33 2.73 5.95
N ARG A 118 8.03 1.43 5.92
CA ARG A 118 6.90 0.89 6.68
C ARG A 118 7.07 1.13 8.18
N ASN A 119 8.31 1.18 8.67
CA ASN A 119 8.62 1.33 10.10
C ASN A 119 8.21 2.70 10.66
N ASP A 120 8.49 3.79 9.95
CA ASP A 120 8.09 5.14 10.36
C ASP A 120 6.60 5.39 10.08
N GLN A 121 6.06 4.84 8.98
CA GLN A 121 4.64 4.93 8.66
C GLN A 121 3.79 4.28 9.76
N VAL A 122 4.04 3.01 10.11
CA VAL A 122 3.28 2.33 11.16
C VAL A 122 3.42 2.99 12.53
N ALA A 123 4.60 3.55 12.84
CA ALA A 123 4.81 4.27 14.10
C ALA A 123 4.07 5.62 14.15
N THR A 124 3.77 6.20 12.99
CA THR A 124 3.00 7.45 12.88
C THR A 124 1.49 7.18 12.96
N ASP A 125 1.04 6.04 12.45
CA ASP A 125 -0.38 5.71 12.36
C ASP A 125 -1.00 5.21 13.68
N PHE A 126 -0.15 4.74 14.62
CA PHE A 126 -0.53 4.06 15.86
C PHE A 126 -1.03 4.99 16.97
#